data_AF-A0A858WYN1-F1
#
_entry.id   AF-A0A858WYN1-F1
#
_cell.length_a   1.000
_cell.length_b   1.000
_cell.length_c   1.000
_cell.angle_alpha   90.00
_cell.angle_beta   90.00
_cell.angle_gamma   90.00
#
_symmetry.space_group_name_H-M   'P 1'
#
loop_
_entity.id
_entity.type
_entity.pdbx_description
1 polymer ?
#
loop_
_entity_poly.entity_id
_entity_poly.type
_entity_poly.pdbx_seq_one_letter_code
_entity_poly.pdbx_strand_id
1 'polypeptide(L)' 'MMDENLKARARALCAADIAAVNPKLRDHEAAVDRYWPVVAAEITGNLSLPDAIIVPANFRELQEEYRRLRTR' A
#
# COMPACT_ATOMS: atom_id res chain seq x y z
N MET A 1 1.84 -6.85 -18.55
CA MET A 1 2.49 -7.81 -17.63
C MET A 1 2.67 -7.06 -16.33
N MET A 2 1.97 -7.47 -15.27
CA MET A 2 2.05 -6.78 -13.98
C MET A 2 3.48 -6.89 -13.47
N ASP A 3 4.12 -5.76 -13.17
CA ASP A 3 5.52 -5.74 -12.78
C ASP A 3 5.63 -6.36 -11.38
N GLU A 4 5.93 -7.66 -11.31
CA GLU A 4 6.02 -8.41 -10.04
C GLU A 4 7.03 -7.76 -9.08
N ASN A 5 8.03 -7.09 -9.64
CA ASN A 5 9.00 -6.30 -8.90
C ASN A 5 8.35 -5.06 -8.25
N LEU A 6 7.48 -4.32 -8.95
CA LEU A 6 6.70 -3.24 -8.33
C LEU A 6 5.83 -3.76 -7.19
N LYS A 7 5.14 -4.88 -7.37
CA LYS A 7 4.32 -5.51 -6.31
C LYS A 7 5.17 -5.89 -5.09
N ALA A 8 6.30 -6.55 -5.30
CA ALA A 8 7.20 -6.94 -4.21
C ALA A 8 7.75 -5.72 -3.46
N ARG A 9 8.20 -4.68 -4.19
CA ARG A 9 8.69 -3.43 -3.61
C ARG A 9 7.62 -2.68 -2.83
N ALA A 10 6.41 -2.58 -3.38
CA ALA A 10 5.29 -1.92 -2.72
C ALA A 10 4.87 -2.64 -1.44
N ARG A 11 4.81 -3.97 -1.44
CA ARG A 11 4.53 -4.78 -0.25
C ARG A 11 5.60 -4.60 0.82
N ALA A 12 6.88 -4.63 0.44
CA ALA A 12 7.99 -4.46 1.36
C ALA A 12 7.98 -3.07 2.02
N LEU A 13 7.76 -2.01 1.23
CA LEU A 13 7.68 -0.64 1.74
C LEU A 13 6.44 -0.47 2.64
N CYS A 14 5.31 -1.04 2.26
CA CYS A 14 4.09 -1.04 3.06
C CYS A 14 4.29 -1.75 4.41
N ALA A 15 4.96 -2.91 4.42
CA ALA A 15 5.28 -3.63 5.64
C ALA A 15 6.17 -2.82 6.58
N ALA A 16 7.19 -2.13 6.02
CA ALA A 16 8.07 -1.26 6.78
C ALA A 16 7.33 -0.06 7.39
N ASP A 17 6.48 0.62 6.61
CA ASP A 17 5.65 1.73 7.10
C ASP A 17 4.71 1.27 8.24
N ILE A 18 4.03 0.14 8.07
CA ILE A 18 3.10 -0.40 9.08
C ILE A 18 3.87 -0.79 10.36
N ALA A 19 5.03 -1.44 10.23
CA ALA A 19 5.85 -1.82 11.37
C ALA A 19 6.42 -0.61 12.13
N ALA A 20 6.77 0.46 11.42
CA ALA A 20 7.28 1.69 12.02
C ALA A 20 6.19 2.43 12.83
N VAL A 21 4.96 2.46 12.31
CA VAL A 21 3.85 3.22 12.89
C VAL A 21 3.10 2.41 13.95
N ASN A 22 2.91 1.11 13.71
CA ASN A 22 2.13 0.24 14.59
C ASN A 22 2.81 -1.11 14.81
N PRO A 23 3.91 -1.14 15.59
CA PRO A 23 4.69 -2.36 15.84
C PRO A 23 3.93 -3.45 16.64
N LYS A 24 2.74 -3.14 17.14
CA LYS A 24 1.87 -4.08 17.89
C LYS A 24 0.72 -4.62 17.05
N LEU A 25 0.64 -4.27 15.77
CA LEU A 25 -0.41 -4.78 14.90
C LEU A 25 -0.21 -6.29 14.69
N ARG A 26 -1.10 -7.11 15.24
CA ARG A 26 -1.02 -8.57 15.15
C ARG A 26 -1.09 -9.09 13.71
N ASP A 27 -1.81 -8.37 12.84
CA ASP A 27 -2.05 -8.77 11.45
C ASP A 27 -1.34 -7.84 10.46
N HIS A 28 0.00 -7.81 10.53
CA HIS A 28 0.82 -7.06 9.58
C HIS A 28 0.59 -7.49 8.13
N GLU A 29 0.52 -8.79 7.86
CA GLU A 29 0.33 -9.30 6.49
C GLU A 29 -1.02 -8.86 5.88
N ALA A 30 -2.11 -8.91 6.66
CA ALA A 30 -3.43 -8.50 6.19
C ALA A 30 -3.47 -7.00 5.85
N ALA A 31 -2.80 -6.17 6.66
CA ALA A 31 -2.69 -4.74 6.39
C ALA A 31 -1.83 -4.48 5.14
N VAL A 32 -0.70 -5.20 4.97
CA VAL A 32 0.12 -5.10 3.76
C VAL A 32 -0.68 -5.50 2.52
N ASP A 33 -1.45 -6.59 2.57
CA ASP A 33 -2.29 -7.03 1.44
C ASP A 33 -3.36 -6.01 1.06
N ARG A 34 -3.88 -5.27 2.06
CA ARG A 34 -4.89 -4.23 1.87
C ARG A 34 -4.31 -2.93 1.30
N TYR A 35 -3.14 -2.50 1.74
CA TYR A 35 -2.61 -1.16 1.42
C TYR A 35 -1.46 -1.15 0.41
N TRP A 36 -0.85 -2.29 0.05
CA TRP A 36 0.22 -2.30 -0.96
C TRP A 36 -0.16 -1.64 -2.30
N PRO A 37 -1.43 -1.66 -2.79
CA PRO A 37 -1.78 -0.94 -4.00
C PRO A 37 -1.56 0.56 -3.83
N VAL A 38 -1.93 1.15 -2.69
CA VAL A 38 -1.72 2.58 -2.40
C VAL A 38 -0.25 2.93 -2.47
N VAL A 39 0.60 2.11 -1.86
CA VAL A 39 2.06 2.30 -1.88
C VAL A 39 2.64 2.15 -3.28
N ALA A 40 2.10 1.23 -4.08
CA ALA A 40 2.52 1.07 -5.48
C ALA A 40 2.19 2.33 -6.31
N ALA A 41 1.03 2.95 -6.11
CA ALA A 41 0.69 4.25 -6.72
C ALA A 41 1.71 5.33 -6.32
N GLU A 42 2.01 5.44 -5.02
CA GLU A 42 2.98 6.42 -4.51
C GLU A 42 4.38 6.22 -5.13
N ILE A 43 4.86 4.98 -5.23
CA ILE A 43 6.16 4.66 -5.84
C ILE A 43 6.22 5.09 -7.31
N THR A 44 5.13 4.91 -8.06
CA THR A 44 5.09 5.28 -9.47
C THR A 44 4.86 6.78 -9.72
N GLY A 45 4.69 7.58 -8.65
CA GLY A 45 4.37 9.01 -8.75
C GLY A 45 2.99 9.29 -9.35
N ASN A 46 2.17 8.25 -9.53
CA ASN A 46 0.87 8.34 -10.15
C ASN A 46 -0.19 8.04 -9.07
N LEU A 47 -0.93 9.07 -8.66
CA LEU A 47 -2.06 8.93 -7.73
C LEU A 47 -3.23 8.20 -8.39
N SER A 48 -3.22 8.13 -9.73
CA SER A 48 -3.93 7.12 -10.49
C SER A 48 -3.00 5.91 -10.62
N LEU A 49 -3.37 4.76 -10.06
CA LEU A 49 -2.55 3.56 -10.21
C LEU A 49 -2.24 3.29 -11.70
N PRO A 50 -1.02 2.83 -12.03
CA PRO A 50 -0.71 2.42 -13.39
C PRO A 50 -1.72 1.35 -13.86
N ASP A 51 -2.10 1.35 -15.14
CA ASP A 51 -3.03 0.39 -15.78
C ASP A 51 -2.75 -1.09 -15.43
N ALA A 52 -1.52 -1.39 -15.00
CA ALA A 52 -1.08 -2.71 -14.57
C ALA A 52 -1.59 -3.15 -13.19
N ILE A 53 -2.14 -2.26 -12.36
CA ILE A 53 -2.65 -2.59 -11.02
C ILE A 53 -4.16 -2.56 -11.04
N ILE A 54 -4.80 -3.69 -10.72
CA ILE A 54 -6.23 -3.75 -10.47
C ILE A 54 -6.51 -2.87 -9.25
N VAL A 55 -7.04 -1.68 -9.54
CA VAL A 55 -7.43 -0.70 -8.52
C VAL A 55 -8.67 -1.22 -7.83
N PRO A 56 -8.64 -1.48 -6.51
CA PRO A 56 -9.86 -1.79 -5.80
C PRO A 56 -10.81 -0.57 -5.85
N ALA A 57 -12.12 -0.79 -5.96
CA ALA A 57 -13.10 0.29 -6.15
C ALA A 57 -13.06 1.36 -5.05
N ASN A 58 -12.60 0.99 -3.86
CA ASN A 58 -12.41 1.85 -2.69
C ASN A 58 -10.98 2.42 -2.55
N PHE A 59 -10.21 2.52 -3.62
CA PHE A 59 -8.80 2.96 -3.58
C PHE A 59 -8.60 4.32 -2.89
N ARG A 60 -9.52 5.27 -3.12
CA ARG A 60 -9.47 6.58 -2.46
C ARG A 60 -9.63 6.47 -0.94
N GLU A 61 -10.54 5.62 -0.48
CA GLU A 61 -10.75 5.36 0.95
C GLU A 61 -9.54 4.64 1.56
N LEU A 62 -8.97 3.68 0.85
CA LEU A 62 -7.74 2.98 1.27
C LEU A 62 -6.55 3.95 1.38
N GLN A 63 -6.44 4.91 0.45
CA GLN A 63 -5.40 5.93 0.50
C GLN A 63 -5.56 6.85 1.72
N GLU A 64 -6.79 7.31 2.01
CA GLU A 64 -7.06 8.13 3.19
C GLU A 64 -6.81 7.35 4.49
N GLU A 65 -7.22 6.08 4.55
CA GLU A 65 -7.00 5.20 5.70
C GLU A 65 -5.51 4.94 5.94
N TYR A 66 -4.75 4.65 4.88
CA TYR A 66 -3.30 4.46 4.93
C TYR A 66 -2.57 5.75 5.36
N ARG A 67 -3.02 6.90 4.87
CA ARG A 67 -2.46 8.20 5.27
C ARG A 67 -2.72 8.48 6.75
N ARG A 68 -3.92 8.19 7.24
CA ARG A 68 -4.27 8.33 8.67
C ARG A 68 -3.44 7.41 9.55
N LEU A 69 -3.18 6.18 9.10
CA LEU A 69 -2.27 5.26 9.76
C LEU A 69 -0.89 5.90 9.90
N ARG A 70 -0.25 6.34 8.80
CA ARG A 70 1.11 6.93 8.82
C ARG A 70 1.28 8.20 9.64
N THR A 71 0.20 8.95 9.89
CA THR A 71 0.25 10.22 10.64
C THR A 71 0.03 10.09 12.15
N ARG A 72 -0.24 8.89 12.67
CA ARG A 72 -0.46 8.63 14.10
C ARG A 72 0.80 8.17 14.80
#